data_AF-A0A4P1RGF1-F1
#
_entry.id   AF-A0A4P1RGF1-F1
#
_cell.length_a   1.000
_cell.length_b   1.000
_cell.length_c   1.000
_cell.angle_alpha   90.00
_cell.angle_beta   90.00
_cell.angle_gamma   90.00
#
_symmetry.space_group_name_H-M   'P 1'
#
loop_
_entity.id
_entity.type
_entity.pdbx_description
1 polymer ?
#
loop_
_entity_poly.entity_id
_entity_poly.type
_entity_poly.pdbx_seq_one_letter_code
_entity_poly.pdbx_strand_id
1 'polypeptide(L)'
;ISYQTEEERLQQQNENKEHSSKVYFLKQTVGNACGTIGLLHALGNLTSEVKLENDREMEVAHSVAATSGDTEASDNVDTHFICLACVDGELYELDGRKSAPISHGSSSPSTLLRDAAKVIQSMIKKNPESLNFNVMAISKKSSDGQ
;
A
#
# COMPACT_ATOMS: atom_id res chain seq x y z
N ILE A 1 13.35 12.58 -29.37
CA ILE A 1 12.73 13.23 -28.19
C ILE A 1 11.70 12.24 -27.67
N SER A 2 11.93 11.64 -26.50
CA SER A 2 10.98 10.69 -25.90
C SER A 2 9.81 11.51 -25.33
N TYR A 3 8.59 11.21 -25.77
CA TYR A 3 7.38 11.78 -25.20
C TYR A 3 7.07 10.98 -23.93
N GLN A 4 7.35 11.56 -22.77
CA GLN A 4 6.86 11.00 -21.51
C GLN A 4 5.36 11.21 -21.41
N THR A 5 4.65 10.18 -20.95
CA THR A 5 3.21 10.27 -20.69
C THR A 5 2.93 11.20 -19.51
N GLU A 6 1.73 11.78 -19.44
CA GLU A 6 1.35 12.64 -18.33
C GLU A 6 1.40 11.89 -16.99
N GLU A 7 1.15 10.57 -16.98
CA GLU A 7 1.30 9.72 -15.79
C GLU A 7 2.75 9.60 -15.34
N GLU A 8 3.69 9.41 -16.27
CA GLU A 8 5.13 9.39 -15.95
C GLU A 8 5.61 10.73 -15.41
N ARG A 9 5.09 11.85 -15.92
CA ARG A 9 5.42 13.20 -15.45
C ARG A 9 4.88 13.45 -14.04
N LEU A 10 3.63 13.07 -13.78
CA LEU A 10 3.02 13.19 -12.45
C LEU A 10 3.73 12.28 -11.43
N GLN A 11 4.14 11.09 -11.86
CA GLN A 11 4.90 10.18 -11.02
C GLN A 11 6.29 10.75 -10.70
N GLN A 12 7.02 11.29 -11.68
CA GLN A 12 8.29 11.99 -11.42
C GLN A 12 8.12 13.24 -10.52
N GLN A 13 7.04 13.99 -10.68
CA GLN A 13 6.76 15.12 -9.79
C GLN A 13 6.50 14.67 -8.35
N ASN A 14 5.78 13.56 -8.16
CA ASN A 14 5.55 12.99 -6.83
C ASN A 14 6.83 12.40 -6.23
N GLU A 15 7.67 11.74 -7.02
CA GLU A 15 8.97 11.21 -6.60
C GLU A 15 9.95 12.32 -6.16
N ASN A 16 9.84 13.50 -6.77
CA ASN A 16 10.65 14.67 -6.41
C ASN A 16 10.04 15.50 -5.26
N LYS A 17 8.84 15.15 -4.79
CA LYS A 17 8.19 15.85 -3.69
C LYS A 17 8.81 15.35 -2.39
N GLU A 18 9.27 16.28 -1.54
CA GLU A 18 9.71 15.92 -0.20
C GLU A 18 8.52 15.38 0.60
N HIS A 19 8.69 14.21 1.21
CA HIS A 19 7.67 13.56 2.05
C HIS A 19 8.05 13.70 3.52
N SER A 20 7.07 13.54 4.41
CA SER A 20 7.38 13.48 5.84
C SER A 20 8.36 12.34 6.12
N SER A 21 9.41 12.64 6.89
CA SER A 21 10.37 11.65 7.40
C SER A 21 9.74 10.58 8.29
N LYS A 22 8.48 10.77 8.71
CA LYS A 22 7.71 9.78 9.48
C LYS A 22 7.02 8.73 8.62
N VAL A 23 6.99 8.91 7.29
CA VAL A 23 6.41 7.90 6.40
C VAL A 23 7.33 6.69 6.36
N TYR A 24 6.82 5.55 6.81
CA TYR A 24 7.50 4.27 6.68
C TYR A 24 7.24 3.68 5.29
N PHE A 25 8.30 3.46 4.51
CA PHE A 25 8.20 2.93 3.14
C PHE A 25 9.26 1.86 2.88
N LEU A 26 8.84 0.77 2.25
CA LEU A 26 9.68 -0.34 1.82
C LEU A 26 9.48 -0.59 0.33
N LYS A 27 10.60 -0.68 -0.39
CA LYS A 27 10.60 -1.14 -1.76
C LYS A 27 10.45 -2.66 -1.80
N GLN A 28 9.55 -3.14 -2.64
CA GLN A 28 9.43 -4.56 -2.95
C GLN A 28 10.61 -4.99 -3.82
N THR A 29 11.37 -5.96 -3.34
CA THR A 29 12.53 -6.55 -4.05
C THR A 29 12.32 -8.03 -4.42
N VAL A 30 11.25 -8.64 -3.91
CA VAL A 30 10.91 -10.06 -4.11
C VAL A 30 9.56 -10.16 -4.81
N GLY A 31 9.44 -11.08 -5.78
CA GLY A 31 8.18 -11.38 -6.48
C GLY A 31 7.11 -11.88 -5.51
N ASN A 32 5.83 -11.58 -5.78
CA ASN A 32 4.67 -11.99 -4.97
C ASN A 32 4.67 -11.52 -3.50
N ALA A 33 5.64 -10.72 -3.06
CA ALA A 33 5.70 -10.17 -1.71
C ALA A 33 4.81 -8.93 -1.50
N CYS A 34 4.07 -8.46 -2.51
CA CYS A 34 3.29 -7.22 -2.44
C CYS A 34 2.27 -7.22 -1.30
N GLY A 35 1.64 -8.35 -0.99
CA GLY A 35 0.73 -8.48 0.15
C GLY A 35 1.43 -8.28 1.50
N THR A 36 2.60 -8.90 1.70
CA THR A 36 3.41 -8.72 2.92
C THR A 36 3.92 -7.29 3.02
N ILE A 37 4.47 -6.73 1.94
CA ILE A 37 4.91 -5.32 1.90
C ILE A 37 3.75 -4.37 2.21
N GLY A 38 2.55 -4.62 1.67
CA GLY A 38 1.35 -3.83 1.97
C GLY A 38 0.94 -3.86 3.45
N LEU A 39 1.04 -5.03 4.10
CA LEU A 39 0.79 -5.16 5.54
C LEU A 39 1.86 -4.44 6.39
N LEU A 40 3.13 -4.54 6.01
CA LEU A 40 4.22 -3.82 6.68
C LEU A 40 4.06 -2.31 6.54
N HIS A 41 3.66 -1.83 5.36
CA HIS A 41 3.30 -0.43 5.15
C HIS A 41 2.16 0.01 6.08
N ALA A 42 1.10 -0.79 6.19
CA ALA A 42 -0.01 -0.46 7.08
C ALA A 42 0.43 -0.39 8.55
N LEU A 43 1.12 -1.42 9.06
CA LEU A 43 1.55 -1.47 10.46
C LEU A 43 2.64 -0.43 10.78
N GLY A 44 3.59 -0.24 9.86
CA GLY A 44 4.68 0.74 9.94
C GLY A 44 4.22 2.18 10.03
N ASN A 45 3.08 2.50 9.42
CA ASN A 45 2.51 3.85 9.46
C ASN A 45 1.37 4.01 10.47
N LEU A 46 0.94 2.93 11.13
CA LEU A 46 -0.01 2.96 12.25
C LEU A 46 0.70 3.08 13.61
N THR A 47 1.91 2.53 13.74
CA THR A 47 2.64 2.46 15.00
C THR A 47 3.93 3.29 14.92
N SER A 48 4.30 3.97 16.01
CA SER A 48 5.52 4.79 16.08
C SER A 48 6.81 3.96 16.06
N GLU A 49 6.71 2.64 16.17
CA GLU A 49 7.83 1.73 16.39
C GLU A 49 7.58 0.39 15.67
N VAL A 50 8.04 0.28 14.42
CA VAL A 50 8.20 -1.03 13.77
C VAL A 50 9.67 -1.32 13.60
N LYS A 51 10.21 -2.18 14.46
CA LYS A 51 11.51 -2.80 14.27
C LYS A 51 11.32 -4.08 13.49
N LEU A 52 11.52 -4.02 12.17
CA LEU A 52 11.70 -5.23 11.37
C LEU A 52 13.18 -5.60 11.47
N GLU A 53 13.48 -6.61 12.27
CA GLU A 53 14.80 -7.22 12.28
C GLU A 53 14.95 -8.10 11.02
N ASN A 54 16.16 -8.17 10.46
CA ASN A 54 16.46 -9.00 9.29
C ASN A 54 16.36 -10.47 9.68
N ASP A 55 15.15 -11.04 9.64
CA ASP A 55 14.93 -12.43 10.00
C ASP A 55 14.17 -13.20 8.92
N ARG A 56 14.58 -14.45 8.71
CA ARG A 56 13.90 -15.39 7.80
C ARG A 56 12.49 -15.74 8.30
N GLU A 57 12.16 -15.39 9.53
CA GLU A 57 10.81 -15.54 10.10
C GLU A 57 9.73 -14.94 9.19
N MET A 58 9.98 -13.77 8.59
CA MET A 58 9.01 -13.12 7.71
C MET A 58 8.84 -13.87 6.38
N GLU A 59 9.92 -14.41 5.82
CA GLU A 59 9.88 -15.25 4.62
C GLU A 59 9.10 -16.54 4.89
N VAL A 60 9.37 -17.18 6.03
CA VAL A 60 8.67 -18.39 6.47
C VAL A 60 7.19 -18.09 6.71
N ALA A 61 6.85 -17.02 7.43
CA ALA A 61 5.47 -16.64 7.69
C ALA A 61 4.71 -16.29 6.40
N HIS A 62 5.36 -15.60 5.45
CA HIS A 62 4.80 -15.34 4.12
C HIS A 62 4.52 -16.64 3.38
N SER A 63 5.49 -17.55 3.32
CA SER A 63 5.31 -18.85 2.66
C SER A 63 4.19 -19.68 3.29
N VAL A 64 4.11 -19.72 4.62
CA VAL A 64 3.04 -20.42 5.33
C VAL A 64 1.69 -19.80 4.99
N ALA A 65 1.54 -18.48 5.06
CA ALA A 65 0.29 -17.80 4.73
C ALA A 65 -0.13 -18.03 3.27
N ALA A 66 0.81 -17.99 2.33
CA ALA A 66 0.55 -18.22 0.91
C ALA A 66 0.03 -19.65 0.63
N THR A 67 0.55 -20.65 1.35
CA THR A 67 0.12 -22.06 1.22
C THR A 67 -1.12 -22.42 2.03
N SER A 68 -1.52 -21.58 2.99
CA SER A 68 -2.67 -21.83 3.89
C SER A 68 -3.99 -21.25 3.37
N GLY A 69 -3.99 -20.58 2.23
CA GLY A 69 -5.20 -20.03 1.63
C GLY A 69 -6.10 -21.11 1.02
N ASP A 70 -7.38 -20.80 0.83
CA ASP A 70 -8.37 -21.69 0.20
C ASP A 70 -8.15 -21.88 -1.32
N THR A 71 -7.16 -21.18 -1.89
CA THR A 71 -6.82 -21.19 -3.31
C THR A 71 -5.35 -21.51 -3.51
N GLU A 72 -5.03 -22.30 -4.54
CA GLU A 72 -3.65 -22.60 -4.92
C GLU A 72 -2.86 -21.34 -5.26
N ALA A 73 -1.60 -21.30 -4.85
CA ALA A 73 -0.68 -20.25 -5.23
C ALA A 73 -0.34 -20.35 -6.73
N SER A 74 -0.53 -19.26 -7.47
CA SER A 74 -0.17 -19.15 -8.88
C SER A 74 1.10 -18.32 -9.04
N ASP A 75 1.99 -18.74 -9.93
CA ASP A 75 3.18 -17.96 -10.30
C ASP A 75 2.85 -16.80 -11.25
N ASN A 76 1.69 -16.86 -11.94
CA ASN A 76 1.22 -15.80 -12.81
C ASN A 76 0.21 -14.94 -12.05
N VAL A 77 0.69 -13.81 -11.53
CA VAL A 77 -0.10 -12.89 -10.69
C VAL A 77 -0.19 -11.53 -11.38
N ASP A 78 -1.37 -11.22 -11.90
CA ASP A 78 -1.68 -9.91 -12.51
C ASP A 78 -2.26 -8.91 -11.50
N THR A 79 -2.44 -9.32 -10.25
CA THR A 79 -2.96 -8.49 -9.16
C THR A 79 -1.83 -7.90 -8.30
N HIS A 80 -2.08 -6.74 -7.69
CA HIS A 80 -1.06 -6.04 -6.89
C HIS A 80 -1.69 -5.39 -5.67
N PHE A 81 -0.98 -5.43 -4.55
CA PHE A 81 -1.38 -4.77 -3.31
C PHE A 81 -0.65 -3.44 -3.14
N ILE A 82 -1.42 -2.42 -2.76
CA ILE A 82 -0.93 -1.12 -2.32
C ILE A 82 -1.54 -0.80 -0.95
N CYS A 83 -0.87 0.04 -0.16
CA CYS A 83 -1.41 0.54 1.10
C CYS A 83 -1.75 2.03 0.98
N LEU A 84 -2.87 2.46 1.58
CA LEU A 84 -3.24 3.86 1.75
C LEU A 84 -3.21 4.21 3.23
N ALA A 85 -2.40 5.20 3.62
CA ALA A 85 -2.19 5.59 5.00
C ALA A 85 -2.22 7.11 5.19
N CYS A 86 -2.73 7.58 6.33
CA CYS A 86 -2.64 8.98 6.72
C CYS A 86 -1.44 9.19 7.64
N VAL A 87 -0.45 9.98 7.20
CA VAL A 87 0.76 10.30 7.96
C VAL A 87 0.96 11.81 7.95
N ASP A 88 1.16 12.40 9.14
CA ASP A 88 1.35 13.85 9.32
C ASP A 88 0.30 14.74 8.60
N GLY A 89 -0.96 14.28 8.56
CA GLY A 89 -2.06 15.03 7.96
C GLY A 89 -2.16 14.93 6.44
N GLU A 90 -1.48 13.95 5.83
CA GLU A 90 -1.48 13.73 4.39
C GLU A 90 -1.76 12.25 4.07
N LEU A 91 -2.53 12.01 3.00
CA LEU A 91 -2.83 10.68 2.49
C LEU A 91 -1.69 10.23 1.56
N TYR A 92 -1.10 9.08 1.88
CA TYR A 92 -0.04 8.46 1.10
C TYR A 92 -0.51 7.13 0.50
N GLU A 93 -0.18 6.91 -0.76
CA GLU A 93 -0.15 5.61 -1.44
C GLU A 93 1.25 5.03 -1.32
N LEU A 94 1.33 3.82 -0.75
CA LEU A 94 2.56 3.10 -0.45
C LEU A 94 2.58 1.83 -1.30
N ASP A 95 3.11 1.97 -2.52
CA ASP A 95 3.31 0.90 -3.48
C ASP A 95 4.79 0.50 -3.51
N GLY A 96 5.11 -0.72 -3.05
CA GLY A 96 6.48 -1.22 -3.03
C GLY A 96 7.14 -1.36 -4.42
N ARG A 97 6.38 -1.36 -5.52
CA ARG A 97 6.93 -1.36 -6.88
C ARG A 97 7.43 0.01 -7.32
N LYS A 98 7.03 1.08 -6.62
CA LYS A 98 7.44 2.46 -6.90
C LYS A 98 8.74 2.80 -6.17
N SER A 99 9.39 3.89 -6.60
CA SER A 99 10.63 4.38 -5.98
C SER A 99 10.38 5.15 -4.68
N ALA A 100 9.19 5.75 -4.53
CA ALA A 100 8.79 6.57 -3.39
C ALA A 100 7.28 6.48 -3.11
N PRO A 101 6.83 6.88 -1.90
CA PRO A 101 5.43 7.14 -1.60
C PRO A 101 4.79 8.14 -2.57
N ILE A 102 3.49 8.01 -2.80
CA ILE A 102 2.73 9.01 -3.56
C ILE A 102 1.80 9.77 -2.62
N SER A 103 1.96 11.08 -2.57
CA SER A 103 1.02 11.95 -1.87
C SER A 103 -0.25 12.15 -2.69
N HIS A 104 -1.40 12.00 -2.02
CA HIS A 104 -2.73 12.32 -2.54
C HIS A 104 -3.34 13.57 -1.87
N GLY A 105 -2.54 14.32 -1.12
CA GLY A 105 -2.95 15.55 -0.44
C GLY A 105 -3.50 15.35 0.97
N SER A 106 -4.07 16.41 1.53
CA SER A 106 -4.45 16.46 2.95
C SER A 106 -5.47 15.39 3.35
N SER A 107 -5.26 14.77 4.52
CA SER A 107 -6.19 13.84 5.13
C SER A 107 -6.02 13.83 6.65
N SER A 108 -6.82 13.02 7.33
CA SER A 108 -6.83 12.90 8.78
C SER A 108 -7.34 11.53 9.20
N PRO A 109 -7.14 11.09 10.45
CA PRO A 109 -7.71 9.83 10.93
C PRO A 109 -9.24 9.71 10.73
N SER A 110 -9.98 10.81 10.83
CA SER A 110 -11.45 10.82 10.66
C SER A 110 -11.90 10.88 9.21
N THR A 111 -11.06 11.36 8.29
CA THR A 111 -11.38 11.47 6.85
C THR A 111 -10.70 10.41 5.99
N LEU A 112 -9.72 9.68 6.54
CA LEU A 112 -8.89 8.69 5.83
C LEU A 112 -9.71 7.76 4.95
N LEU A 113 -10.77 7.13 5.49
CA LEU A 113 -11.57 6.18 4.72
C LEU A 113 -12.25 6.86 3.51
N ARG A 114 -12.76 8.08 3.70
CA ARG A 114 -13.41 8.86 2.63
C ARG A 114 -12.40 9.29 1.57
N ASP A 115 -11.22 9.73 1.99
CA ASP A 115 -10.19 10.22 1.08
C ASP A 115 -9.54 9.07 0.30
N ALA A 116 -9.25 7.95 0.97
CA ALA A 116 -8.79 6.72 0.34
C ALA A 116 -9.81 6.19 -0.67
N ALA A 117 -11.10 6.22 -0.35
CA ALA A 117 -12.16 5.80 -1.29
C ALA A 117 -12.14 6.61 -2.60
N LYS A 118 -11.82 7.91 -2.58
CA LYS A 118 -11.69 8.72 -3.80
C LYS A 118 -10.52 8.24 -4.67
N VAL A 119 -9.39 7.91 -4.04
CA VAL A 119 -8.20 7.37 -4.73
C VAL A 119 -8.53 6.02 -5.37
N ILE A 120 -9.13 5.10 -4.60
CA ILE A 120 -9.55 3.78 -5.07
C ILE A 120 -10.56 3.91 -6.24
N GLN A 121 -11.53 4.80 -6.13
CA GLN A 121 -12.48 5.06 -7.23
C GLN A 121 -11.77 5.57 -8.50
N SER A 122 -10.73 6.39 -8.36
CA SER A 122 -9.92 6.84 -9.49
C SER A 122 -9.18 5.67 -10.15
N MET A 123 -8.61 4.76 -9.35
CA MET A 123 -7.96 3.54 -9.85
C MET A 123 -8.93 2.61 -10.60
N ILE A 124 -10.12 2.38 -10.04
CA ILE A 124 -11.16 1.57 -10.70
C ILE A 124 -11.59 2.20 -12.03
N LYS A 125 -11.80 3.53 -12.05
CA LYS A 125 -12.20 4.25 -13.28
C LYS A 125 -11.16 4.17 -14.39
N LYS A 126 -9.87 4.00 -14.07
CA LYS A 126 -8.81 3.83 -15.07
C LYS A 126 -8.88 2.47 -15.78
N ASN A 127 -9.54 1.47 -15.18
CA ASN A 127 -9.70 0.15 -15.78
C ASN A 127 -11.15 -0.35 -15.67
N PRO A 128 -12.09 0.28 -16.40
CA PRO A 128 -13.54 0.10 -16.19
C PRO A 128 -14.05 -1.31 -16.50
N GLU A 129 -13.31 -2.08 -17.31
CA GLU A 129 -13.66 -3.45 -17.69
C GLU A 129 -13.17 -4.50 -16.67
N SER A 130 -12.34 -4.10 -15.71
CA SER A 130 -11.84 -5.03 -14.69
C SER A 130 -12.78 -5.11 -13.49
N LEU A 131 -13.09 -6.33 -13.08
CA LEU A 131 -13.80 -6.63 -11.83
C LEU A 131 -12.85 -7.13 -10.72
N ASN A 132 -11.56 -7.22 -11.01
CA ASN A 132 -10.56 -7.83 -10.13
C ASN A 132 -10.01 -6.82 -9.12
N PHE A 133 -10.88 -6.33 -8.24
CA PHE A 133 -10.52 -5.42 -7.15
C PHE A 133 -10.98 -5.98 -5.81
N ASN A 134 -10.13 -5.83 -4.79
CA ASN A 134 -10.46 -6.11 -3.39
C ASN A 134 -9.94 -4.95 -2.53
N VAL A 135 -10.67 -4.61 -1.47
CA VAL A 135 -10.26 -3.59 -0.49
C VAL A 135 -10.43 -4.15 0.90
N MET A 136 -9.36 -4.05 1.70
CA MET A 136 -9.36 -4.37 3.12
C MET A 136 -9.08 -3.11 3.93
N ALA A 137 -9.74 -2.96 5.08
CA ALA A 137 -9.52 -1.87 6.01
C ALA A 137 -9.03 -2.41 7.35
N ILE A 138 -7.93 -1.86 7.85
CA ILE A 138 -7.42 -2.16 9.19
C ILE A 138 -7.97 -1.10 10.14
N SER A 139 -8.79 -1.54 11.10
CA SER A 139 -9.38 -0.68 12.12
C SER A 139 -9.03 -1.17 13.51
N LYS A 140 -8.96 -0.24 14.47
CA LYS A 140 -8.88 -0.60 15.88
C LYS A 140 -10.17 -1.35 16.24
N LYS A 141 -10.04 -2.54 16.82
CA LYS A 141 -11.17 -3.26 17.41
C LYS A 141 -11.87 -2.33 18.40
N SER A 142 -13.15 -2.05 18.17
CA SER A 142 -13.98 -1.32 19.13
C SER A 142 -13.89 -2.03 20.47
N SER A 143 -13.54 -1.31 21.54
CA SER A 143 -13.66 -1.81 22.90
C SER A 143 -15.13 -1.72 23.34
N ASP A 144 -16.03 -2.31 22.56
CA ASP A 144 -17.38 -2.59 23.02
C ASP A 144 -17.32 -3.97 23.65
N GLY A 145 -17.01 -3.96 24.95
CA GLY A 145 -17.36 -5.05 25.83
C GLY A 145 -18.87 -5.06 26.09
N GLN A 146 -19.33 -6.18 26.63
CA GLN A 146 -20.50 -6.24 27.50
C GLN A 146 -20.56 -5.08 28.49
#